data_AF-A0A0K0FXE1-F1
#
_entry.id   AF-A0A0K0FXE1-F1
#
_cell.length_a   1.000
_cell.length_b   1.000
_cell.length_c   1.000
_cell.angle_alpha   90.00
_cell.angle_beta   90.00
_cell.angle_gamma   90.00
#
_symmetry.space_group_name_H-M   'P 1'
#
loop_
_entity.id
_entity.type
_entity.pdbx_description
1 polymer ?
#
loop_
_entity_poly.entity_id
_entity_poly.type
_entity_poly.pdbx_seq_one_letter_code
_entity_poly.pdbx_strand_id
1 'polypeptide(L)'
;MKLYTFLFIKIIFICVIISCFGYREICTGPNHGSPCFIYTKPDETFFQSILQRVDKILAIQVRKMSQGYKRNPDVLMEANSYLLRHLSQLMIKNICTLFPKNLIYKNPTLINLEYHKNQNQVLRNQGNIVKPRRLNWAHNMGLRGLMMLRRGSNGRK
;
A
#
# COMPACT_ATOMS: atom_id res chain seq x y z
N MET A 1 -1.35 -8.20 -48.90
CA MET A 1 -0.91 -8.93 -47.68
C MET A 1 0.17 -8.22 -46.87
N LYS A 2 1.15 -7.51 -47.46
CA LYS A 2 2.24 -6.83 -46.71
C LYS A 2 1.81 -5.67 -45.78
N LEU A 3 0.71 -4.98 -46.10
CA LEU A 3 0.21 -3.85 -45.30
C LEU A 3 -0.43 -4.32 -43.98
N TYR A 4 -1.13 -5.46 -44.00
CA TYR A 4 -1.78 -6.05 -42.83
C TYR A 4 -0.76 -6.59 -41.83
N THR A 5 0.29 -7.26 -42.29
CA THR A 5 1.40 -7.69 -41.42
C THR A 5 2.14 -6.51 -40.80
N PHE A 6 2.35 -5.42 -41.53
CA PHE A 6 2.97 -4.21 -41.00
C PHE A 6 2.11 -3.52 -39.93
N LEU A 7 0.79 -3.42 -40.13
CA LEU A 7 -0.15 -2.91 -39.13
C LEU A 7 -0.20 -3.79 -37.88
N PHE A 8 -0.20 -5.11 -38.05
CA PHE A 8 -0.22 -6.06 -36.94
C PHE A 8 1.05 -5.97 -36.08
N ILE A 9 2.22 -5.86 -36.72
CA ILE A 9 3.50 -5.65 -36.01
C ILE A 9 3.50 -4.32 -35.25
N LYS A 10 2.95 -3.24 -35.82
CA LYS A 10 2.81 -1.95 -35.11
C LYS A 10 1.89 -2.05 -33.90
N ILE A 11 0.76 -2.75 -34.00
CA ILE A 11 -0.16 -2.97 -32.88
C ILE A 11 0.52 -3.77 -31.76
N ILE A 12 1.25 -4.84 -32.11
CA ILE A 12 2.02 -5.63 -31.15
C ILE A 12 3.07 -4.76 -30.47
N PHE A 13 3.84 -3.96 -31.23
CA PHE A 13 4.86 -3.08 -30.66
C PHE A 13 4.25 -2.02 -29.72
N ILE A 14 3.09 -1.44 -30.08
CA ILE A 14 2.38 -0.50 -29.22
C ILE A 14 1.91 -1.19 -27.94
N CYS A 15 1.37 -2.40 -28.02
CA CYS A 15 0.98 -3.18 -26.84
C CYS A 15 2.18 -3.52 -25.93
N VAL A 16 3.33 -3.87 -26.52
CA VAL A 16 4.58 -4.16 -25.80
C VAL A 16 5.14 -2.90 -25.13
N ILE A 17 5.04 -1.73 -25.77
CA ILE A 17 5.47 -0.44 -25.20
C ILE A 17 4.51 0.01 -24.08
N ILE A 18 3.19 -0.18 -24.24
CA ILE A 18 2.21 0.12 -23.18
C ILE A 18 2.43 -0.78 -21.95
N SER A 19 2.99 -1.98 -22.15
CA SER A 19 3.33 -2.91 -21.07
C SER A 19 4.59 -2.49 -20.28
N CYS A 20 5.31 -1.45 -20.71
CA CYS A 20 6.45 -0.92 -19.99
C CYS A 20 6.02 0.10 -18.91
N PHE A 21 5.98 -0.41 -17.67
CA PHE A 21 5.94 0.30 -16.38
C PHE A 21 4.56 0.70 -15.85
N GLY A 22 3.76 -0.31 -15.52
CA GLY A 22 2.61 -0.18 -14.61
C GLY A 22 2.97 -0.05 -13.13
N TYR A 23 4.26 -0.02 -12.80
CA TYR A 23 4.75 0.19 -11.44
C TYR A 23 6.04 1.03 -11.42
N ARG A 24 6.30 1.69 -10.29
CA ARG A 24 7.52 2.45 -10.00
C ARG A 24 8.13 1.94 -8.71
N GLU A 25 9.43 1.65 -8.71
CA GLU A 25 10.17 1.27 -7.50
C GLU A 25 11.03 2.46 -7.04
N ILE A 26 11.04 2.75 -5.73
CA ILE A 26 11.95 3.71 -5.10
C ILE A 26 12.55 3.06 -3.86
N CYS A 27 13.87 3.02 -3.77
CA CYS A 27 14.60 2.54 -2.60
C CYS A 27 15.30 3.72 -1.93
N THR A 28 15.17 3.81 -0.60
CA THR A 28 15.65 4.96 0.20
C THR A 28 16.90 4.66 1.04
N GLY A 29 17.35 3.40 1.06
CA GLY A 29 18.59 3.04 1.75
C GLY A 29 19.85 3.47 0.99
N PRO A 30 21.01 3.49 1.67
CA PRO A 30 22.31 3.72 1.02
C PRO A 30 22.49 2.72 -0.14
N ASN A 31 23.06 3.17 -1.26
CA ASN A 31 23.25 2.38 -2.48
C ASN A 31 21.94 1.76 -3.03
N HIS A 32 20.81 2.46 -2.91
CA HIS A 32 19.49 1.93 -3.27
C HIS A 32 19.13 0.63 -2.52
N GLY A 33 19.59 0.54 -1.26
CA GLY A 33 19.20 -0.49 -0.32
C GLY A 33 17.78 -0.29 0.23
N SER A 34 17.40 -1.08 1.24
CA SER A 34 16.08 -0.97 1.85
C SER A 34 15.95 0.25 2.80
N PRO A 35 14.73 0.75 3.05
CA PRO A 35 13.44 0.26 2.57
C PRO A 35 13.15 0.63 1.12
N CYS A 36 12.45 -0.27 0.42
CA CYS A 36 11.98 -0.07 -0.94
C CYS A 36 10.46 0.07 -1.00
N PHE A 37 9.99 0.89 -1.95
CA PHE A 37 8.58 1.23 -2.12
C PHE A 37 8.19 0.95 -3.56
N ILE A 38 7.17 0.12 -3.73
CA ILE A 38 6.58 -0.21 -5.03
C ILE A 38 5.28 0.57 -5.14
N TYR A 39 5.21 1.46 -6.12
CA TYR A 39 4.02 2.24 -6.43
C TYR A 39 3.32 1.62 -7.64
N THR A 40 2.03 1.34 -7.50
CA THR A 40 1.20 0.80 -8.57
C THR A 40 -0.06 1.65 -8.72
N LYS A 41 -0.62 1.69 -9.93
CA LYS A 41 -1.95 2.29 -10.10
C LYS A 41 -3.04 1.25 -9.80
N PRO A 42 -4.16 1.61 -9.17
CA PRO A 42 -5.24 0.67 -8.90
C PRO A 42 -5.81 0.00 -10.16
N ASP A 43 -5.87 0.72 -11.28
CA ASP A 43 -6.40 0.24 -12.56
C ASP A 43 -5.45 -0.68 -13.33
N GLU A 44 -4.23 -0.89 -12.85
CA GLU A 44 -3.29 -1.81 -13.48
C GLU A 44 -3.81 -3.23 -13.36
N THR A 45 -4.28 -3.76 -14.48
CA THR A 45 -4.84 -5.12 -14.60
C THR A 45 -3.86 -6.17 -14.10
N PHE A 46 -2.58 -5.94 -14.34
CA PHE A 46 -1.50 -6.81 -13.90
C PHE A 46 -1.36 -6.85 -12.37
N PHE A 47 -1.34 -5.68 -11.71
CA PHE A 47 -1.22 -5.63 -10.25
C PHE A 47 -2.42 -6.30 -9.56
N GLN A 48 -3.63 -6.05 -10.07
CA GLN A 48 -4.84 -6.72 -9.60
C GLN A 48 -4.77 -8.25 -9.78
N SER A 49 -4.20 -8.72 -10.90
CA SER A 49 -4.00 -10.15 -11.15
C SER A 49 -3.02 -10.78 -10.15
N ILE A 50 -1.89 -10.11 -9.86
CA ILE A 50 -0.95 -10.60 -8.84
C ILE A 50 -1.64 -10.66 -7.48
N LEU A 51 -2.28 -9.57 -7.06
CA LEU A 51 -2.95 -9.52 -5.76
C LEU A 51 -3.98 -10.64 -5.64
N GLN A 52 -4.76 -10.90 -6.69
CA GLN A 52 -5.75 -11.97 -6.69
C GLN A 52 -5.14 -13.37 -6.56
N ARG A 53 -3.93 -13.60 -7.10
CA ARG A 53 -3.19 -14.86 -6.94
C ARG A 53 -2.62 -15.04 -5.53
N VAL A 54 -2.20 -13.95 -4.90
CA VAL A 54 -1.61 -13.98 -3.55
C VAL A 54 -2.69 -14.06 -2.49
N ASP A 55 -3.72 -13.23 -2.59
CA ASP A 55 -4.89 -13.22 -1.71
C ASP A 55 -6.10 -12.60 -2.43
N LYS A 56 -7.06 -13.46 -2.78
CA LYS A 56 -8.29 -13.07 -3.46
C LYS A 56 -9.16 -12.11 -2.65
N ILE A 57 -9.25 -12.29 -1.33
CA ILE A 57 -10.10 -11.46 -0.47
C ILE A 57 -9.49 -10.06 -0.38
N LEU A 58 -8.18 -9.99 -0.16
CA LEU A 58 -7.44 -8.73 -0.17
C LEU A 58 -7.61 -7.99 -1.50
N ALA A 59 -7.46 -8.68 -2.63
CA ALA A 59 -7.61 -8.09 -3.96
C ALA A 59 -9.00 -7.46 -4.17
N ILE A 60 -10.06 -8.17 -3.79
CA ILE A 60 -11.44 -7.66 -3.91
C ILE A 60 -11.62 -6.41 -3.05
N GLN A 61 -11.15 -6.44 -1.80
CA GLN A 61 -11.30 -5.33 -0.86
C GLN A 61 -10.52 -4.09 -1.35
N VAL A 62 -9.28 -4.28 -1.80
CA VAL A 62 -8.44 -3.21 -2.35
C VAL A 62 -9.09 -2.60 -3.59
N ARG A 63 -9.66 -3.42 -4.48
CA ARG A 63 -10.39 -2.92 -5.65
C ARG A 63 -11.61 -2.11 -5.25
N LYS A 64 -12.39 -2.56 -4.26
CA LYS A 64 -13.57 -1.84 -3.77
C LYS A 64 -13.18 -0.52 -3.10
N MET A 65 -12.18 -0.55 -2.23
CA MET A 65 -11.67 0.62 -1.50
C MET A 65 -11.02 1.65 -2.42
N SER A 66 -10.49 1.25 -3.57
CA SER A 66 -9.91 2.18 -4.55
C SER A 66 -10.93 2.67 -5.60
N GLN A 67 -12.21 2.30 -5.51
CA GLN A 67 -13.22 2.80 -6.44
C GLN A 67 -13.38 4.32 -6.32
N GLY A 68 -13.41 5.00 -7.47
CA GLY A 68 -13.59 6.45 -7.49
C GLY A 68 -12.31 7.26 -7.19
N TYR A 69 -11.15 6.62 -7.06
CA TYR A 69 -9.87 7.28 -6.79
C TYR A 69 -9.48 8.38 -7.80
N LYS A 70 -9.99 8.30 -9.04
CA LYS A 70 -9.82 9.34 -10.07
C LYS A 70 -10.52 10.65 -9.73
N ARG A 71 -11.63 10.59 -8.99
CA ARG A 71 -12.41 11.76 -8.55
C ARG A 71 -11.91 12.28 -7.21
N ASN A 72 -11.53 11.38 -6.31
CA ASN A 72 -11.00 11.72 -5.00
C ASN A 72 -9.76 10.85 -4.67
N PRO A 73 -8.54 11.40 -4.79
CA PRO A 73 -7.30 10.67 -4.49
C PRO A 73 -7.17 10.21 -3.04
N ASP A 74 -7.85 10.85 -2.07
CA ASP A 74 -7.76 10.50 -0.65
C ASP A 74 -8.31 9.11 -0.35
N VAL A 75 -9.18 8.60 -1.23
CA VAL A 75 -9.69 7.22 -1.20
C VAL A 75 -8.55 6.19 -1.25
N LEU A 76 -7.42 6.52 -1.88
CA LEU A 76 -6.23 5.66 -1.90
C LEU A 76 -5.57 5.54 -0.52
N MET A 77 -5.76 6.49 0.39
CA MET A 77 -5.20 6.40 1.74
C MET A 77 -5.80 5.22 2.52
N GLU A 78 -7.09 4.98 2.37
CA GLU A 78 -7.77 3.85 3.01
C GLU A 78 -7.28 2.52 2.42
N ALA A 79 -7.23 2.42 1.09
CA ALA A 79 -6.71 1.23 0.41
C ALA A 79 -5.24 0.94 0.77
N ASN A 80 -4.40 1.98 0.85
CA ASN A 80 -2.99 1.85 1.25
C ASN A 80 -2.85 1.44 2.72
N SER A 81 -3.67 1.99 3.61
CA SER A 81 -3.71 1.57 5.01
C SER A 81 -4.14 0.11 5.15
N TYR A 82 -5.07 -0.33 4.30
CA TYR A 82 -5.52 -1.71 4.26
C TYR A 82 -4.41 -2.65 3.77
N LEU A 83 -3.73 -2.30 2.66
CA LEU A 83 -2.58 -3.04 2.14
C LEU A 83 -1.47 -3.17 3.19
N LEU A 84 -1.09 -2.08 3.85
CA LEU A 84 -0.04 -2.06 4.86
C LEU A 84 -0.33 -3.00 6.05
N ARG A 85 -1.61 -3.14 6.44
CA ARG A 85 -2.01 -3.99 7.57
C ARG A 85 -2.07 -5.48 7.23
N HIS A 86 -2.36 -5.82 5.97
CA HIS A 86 -2.65 -7.20 5.56
C HIS A 86 -1.53 -7.83 4.73
N LEU A 87 -0.71 -7.04 4.04
CA LEU A 87 0.44 -7.56 3.31
C LEU A 87 1.62 -7.78 4.26
N SER A 88 1.93 -9.06 4.50
CA SER A 88 3.17 -9.45 5.16
C SER A 88 4.37 -9.31 4.20
N GLN A 89 5.57 -9.19 4.75
CA GLN A 89 6.80 -9.18 3.94
C GLN A 89 6.99 -10.46 3.10
N LEU A 90 6.48 -11.61 3.57
CA LEU A 90 6.46 -12.86 2.80
C LEU A 90 5.53 -12.75 1.58
N MET A 91 4.33 -12.19 1.76
CA MET A 91 3.41 -11.92 0.64
C MET A 91 4.03 -10.93 -0.34
N ILE A 92 4.67 -9.88 0.14
CA ILE A 92 5.34 -8.88 -0.70
C ILE A 92 6.48 -9.52 -1.51
N LYS A 93 7.26 -10.42 -0.90
CA LYS A 93 8.26 -11.20 -1.64
C LYS A 93 7.63 -12.01 -2.78
N ASN A 94 6.51 -12.70 -2.54
CA ASN A 94 5.78 -13.45 -3.57
C ASN A 94 5.22 -12.53 -4.66
N ILE A 95 4.74 -11.33 -4.30
CA ILE A 95 4.30 -10.33 -5.26
C ILE A 95 5.50 -9.89 -6.14
N CYS A 96 6.66 -9.60 -5.54
CA CYS A 96 7.88 -9.20 -6.25
C CYS A 96 8.32 -10.25 -7.29
N THR A 97 8.27 -11.54 -6.95
CA THR A 97 8.63 -12.62 -7.88
C THR A 97 7.65 -12.76 -9.04
N LEU A 98 6.42 -12.29 -8.89
CA LEU A 98 5.40 -12.35 -9.94
C LEU A 98 5.44 -11.14 -10.88
N PHE A 99 6.13 -10.04 -10.53
CA PHE A 99 6.23 -8.83 -11.37
C PHE A 99 7.01 -9.08 -12.67
N PRO A 100 6.58 -8.49 -13.81
CA PRO A 100 7.34 -8.54 -15.05
C PRO A 100 8.67 -7.82 -14.83
N LYS A 101 9.75 -8.47 -15.29
CA LYS A 101 11.17 -8.14 -15.06
C LYS A 101 11.79 -8.62 -13.73
N ASN A 102 11.14 -9.55 -13.00
CA ASN A 102 11.68 -10.16 -11.78
C ASN A 102 12.20 -9.11 -10.79
N LEU A 103 11.29 -8.32 -10.22
CA LEU A 103 11.63 -7.30 -9.24
C LEU A 103 12.40 -7.93 -8.07
N ILE A 104 13.61 -7.42 -7.78
CA ILE A 104 14.46 -7.96 -6.72
C ILE A 104 13.91 -7.48 -5.37
N TYR A 105 13.31 -8.40 -4.62
CA TYR A 105 12.81 -8.11 -3.29
C TYR A 105 13.94 -7.68 -2.34
N LYS A 106 13.74 -6.56 -1.64
CA LYS A 106 14.66 -6.02 -0.62
C LYS A 106 13.91 -5.79 0.69
N ASN A 107 14.32 -6.43 1.78
CA ASN A 107 13.61 -6.31 3.06
C ASN A 107 14.03 -5.02 3.81
N PRO A 108 13.09 -4.15 4.25
CA PRO A 108 11.64 -4.20 4.02
C PRO A 108 11.22 -3.55 2.69
N THR A 109 10.21 -4.14 2.05
CA THR A 109 9.53 -3.57 0.88
C THR A 109 8.08 -3.23 1.24
N LEU A 110 7.56 -2.13 0.71
CA LEU A 110 6.20 -1.66 0.91
C LEU A 110 5.51 -1.43 -0.44
N ILE A 111 4.22 -1.77 -0.53
CA ILE A 111 3.41 -1.57 -1.74
C ILE A 111 2.39 -0.48 -1.46
N ASN A 112 2.36 0.54 -2.31
CA ASN A 112 1.41 1.65 -2.24
C ASN A 112 0.72 1.85 -3.59
N LEU A 113 -0.56 2.17 -3.52
CA LEU A 113 -1.35 2.66 -4.64
C LEU A 113 -1.14 4.16 -4.82
N GLU A 114 -0.89 4.60 -6.05
CA GLU A 114 -0.67 5.99 -6.41
C GLU A 114 -1.42 6.35 -7.71
N TYR A 115 -2.05 7.53 -7.76
CA TYR A 115 -2.73 8.03 -8.97
C TYR A 115 -1.88 9.01 -9.78
N HIS A 116 -1.05 9.81 -9.11
CA HIS A 116 -0.27 10.88 -9.73
C HIS A 116 1.24 10.67 -9.58
N LYS A 117 2.05 11.16 -10.52
CA LYS A 117 3.53 11.15 -10.44
C LYS A 117 4.10 12.04 -9.31
N ASN A 118 3.26 12.69 -8.50
CA ASN A 118 3.69 13.68 -7.52
C ASN A 118 4.32 12.99 -6.31
N GLN A 119 5.65 13.04 -6.30
CA GLN A 119 6.62 12.40 -5.41
C GLN A 119 6.39 12.61 -3.89
N ASN A 120 5.43 13.44 -3.49
CA ASN A 120 5.29 13.95 -2.12
C ASN A 120 4.10 13.39 -1.34
N GLN A 121 3.15 12.67 -1.96
CA GLN A 121 2.00 12.11 -1.22
C GLN A 121 2.40 10.95 -0.31
N VAL A 122 3.49 10.24 -0.62
CA VAL A 122 3.91 9.04 0.11
C VAL A 122 4.54 9.36 1.47
N LEU A 123 5.22 10.50 1.57
CA LEU A 123 5.86 10.95 2.81
C LEU A 123 4.84 11.32 3.91
N ARG A 124 3.60 11.68 3.55
CA ARG A 124 2.53 11.94 4.54
C ARG A 124 2.01 10.66 5.22
N ASN A 125 2.06 9.51 4.54
CA ASN A 125 1.74 8.22 5.17
C ASN A 125 2.84 7.76 6.15
N GLN A 126 4.10 8.13 5.92
CA GLN A 126 5.18 7.88 6.87
C GLN A 126 4.99 8.66 8.18
N GLY A 127 4.45 9.88 8.12
CA GLY A 127 4.08 10.66 9.30
C GLY A 127 3.00 10.02 10.20
N ASN A 128 2.20 9.09 9.67
CA ASN A 128 1.22 8.31 10.42
C ASN A 128 1.76 6.96 10.91
N ILE A 129 2.86 6.45 10.33
CA ILE A 129 3.56 5.24 10.80
C ILE A 129 4.51 5.59 11.96
N VAL A 130 5.06 6.82 11.98
CA VAL A 130 6.00 7.31 13.02
C VAL A 130 5.30 8.16 14.10
N LYS A 131 3.97 8.24 14.11
CA LYS A 131 3.27 8.46 15.38
C LYS A 131 3.12 7.09 16.03
N PRO A 132 3.97 6.71 17.01
CA PRO A 132 3.51 5.70 17.94
C PRO A 132 2.15 6.19 18.39
N ARG A 133 1.14 5.33 18.33
CA ARG A 133 0.05 5.42 19.29
C ARG A 133 0.78 5.49 20.63
N ARG A 134 1.02 6.70 21.15
CA ARG A 134 0.99 6.96 22.58
C ARG A 134 -0.39 6.46 22.95
N LEU A 135 -0.45 5.18 23.28
CA LEU A 135 -1.59 4.59 23.96
C LEU A 135 -1.67 5.34 25.28
N ASN A 136 -2.38 6.46 25.26
CA ASN A 136 -3.01 7.10 26.40
C ASN A 136 -4.11 6.18 26.99
N TRP A 137 -3.88 4.88 27.02
CA TRP A 137 -4.75 3.91 27.69
C TRP A 137 -4.42 3.85 29.18
N ALA A 138 -3.15 4.04 29.57
CA ALA A 138 -2.76 4.13 30.97
C ALA A 138 -3.21 5.45 31.64
N HIS A 139 -3.35 6.55 30.90
CA HIS A 139 -3.74 7.85 31.48
C HIS A 139 -5.26 7.99 31.68
N ASN A 140 -6.08 7.39 30.81
CA ASN A 140 -7.54 7.43 30.96
C ASN A 140 -8.12 6.34 31.88
N MET A 141 -7.39 5.25 32.15
CA MET A 141 -7.78 4.27 33.18
C MET A 141 -7.24 4.62 34.58
N GLY A 142 -6.13 5.36 34.69
CA GLY A 142 -5.58 5.78 35.99
C GLY A 142 -6.40 6.85 36.71
N LEU A 143 -6.99 7.82 36.00
CA LEU A 143 -7.72 8.93 36.63
C LEU A 143 -9.17 8.60 37.02
N ARG A 144 -9.85 7.68 36.30
CA ARG A 144 -11.20 7.22 36.70
C ARG A 144 -11.17 6.23 37.86
N GLY A 145 -10.12 5.40 37.98
CA GLY A 145 -9.94 4.49 39.12
C GLY A 145 -9.54 5.22 40.42
N LEU A 146 -8.72 6.26 40.34
CA LEU A 146 -8.29 7.05 41.50
C LEU A 146 -9.38 8.00 42.05
N MET A 147 -10.35 8.44 41.23
CA MET A 147 -11.48 9.24 41.72
C MET A 147 -12.56 8.40 42.44
N MET A 148 -12.66 7.10 42.15
CA MET A 148 -13.61 6.23 42.87
C MET A 148 -13.07 5.68 44.19
N LEU A 149 -11.75 5.58 44.36
CA LEU A 149 -11.14 5.17 45.64
C LEU A 149 -11.09 6.29 46.69
N ARG A 150 -11.32 7.56 46.31
CA ARG A 150 -11.32 8.69 47.25
C ARG A 150 -12.71 9.06 47.80
N ARG A 151 -13.76 8.30 47.46
CA ARG A 151 -15.15 8.51 47.95
C ARG A 151 -15.67 7.43 48.89
N GLY A 152 -14.82 6.47 49.30
CA GLY A 152 -15.17 5.40 50.25
C GLY A 152 -14.58 5.53 51.65
N SER A 153 -13.80 6.57 51.95
CA SER A 153 -13.20 6.80 53.28
C SER A 153 -13.84 8.01 53.96
N ASN A 154 -15.14 7.90 54.26
CA ASN A 154 -15.82 8.69 55.29
C ASN A 154 -17.23 8.14 55.49
N GLY A 155 -17.39 7.23 56.45
CA GLY A 155 -18.72 6.83 56.89
C GLY A 155 -18.80 5.40 57.42
N ARG A 156 -18.22 5.14 58.59
CA ARG A 156 -18.91 4.46 59.70
C ARG A 156 -18.08 4.56 60.97
N LYS A 157 -18.67 5.28 61.93
CA LYS A 157 -18.48 5.08 63.36
C LYS A 157 -18.89 3.67 63.74
#